data_AF-A0AAE9YZ53-F1
#
_entry.id   AF-A0AAE9YZ53-F1
#
_cell.length_a   1.000
_cell.length_b   1.000
_cell.length_c   1.000
_cell.angle_alpha   90.00
_cell.angle_beta   90.00
_cell.angle_gamma   90.00
#
_symmetry.space_group_name_H-M   'P 1'
#
loop_
_entity.id
_entity.type
_entity.pdbx_description
1 polymer ?
#
loop_
_entity_poly.entity_id
_entity_poly.type
_entity_poly.pdbx_seq_one_letter_code
_entity_poly.pdbx_strand_id
1 'polypeptide(L)'
;MSESIDNTEIESIASEFLKLTNDFAAFSADCAFLCEAFTAIAGEQEDLNEFTSYGIRRYSNSLKEQVIAFDGKIHQLQTRMREQLT
;
A
#
# COMPACT_ATOMS: atom_id res chain seq x y z
N MET A 1 -0.88 36.34 -12.36
CA MET A 1 -1.82 35.21 -12.21
C MET A 1 -1.16 33.83 -12.36
N SER A 2 0.15 33.76 -12.59
CA SER A 2 0.90 32.51 -12.78
C SER A 2 1.41 31.87 -11.48
N GLU A 3 1.72 32.64 -10.43
CA GLU A 3 2.26 32.11 -9.16
C GLU A 3 1.24 31.30 -8.33
N SER A 4 -0.06 31.53 -8.50
CA SER A 4 -1.09 30.86 -7.68
C SER A 4 -1.42 29.43 -8.12
N ILE A 5 -1.12 29.08 -9.39
CA ILE A 5 -1.43 27.76 -9.95
C ILE A 5 -0.39 26.73 -9.47
N ASP A 6 0.88 27.12 -9.42
CA ASP A 6 2.01 26.29 -8.97
C ASP A 6 1.89 25.90 -7.49
N ASN A 7 1.63 26.86 -6.60
CA ASN A 7 1.52 26.60 -5.17
C ASN A 7 0.32 25.70 -4.80
N THR A 8 -0.80 25.82 -5.55
CA THR A 8 -2.01 24.99 -5.32
C THR A 8 -1.76 23.52 -5.68
N GLU A 9 -0.98 23.28 -6.74
CA GLU A 9 -0.71 21.93 -7.22
C GLU A 9 0.34 21.21 -6.35
N ILE A 10 1.34 21.95 -5.85
CA ILE A 10 2.30 21.45 -4.85
C ILE A 10 1.58 21.04 -3.56
N GLU A 11 0.67 21.88 -3.06
CA GLU A 11 -0.15 21.56 -1.88
C GLU A 11 -1.04 20.32 -2.13
N SER A 12 -1.59 20.16 -3.34
CA SER A 12 -2.35 18.97 -3.73
C SER A 12 -1.48 17.72 -3.71
N ILE A 13 -0.28 17.75 -4.31
CA ILE A 13 0.65 16.63 -4.32
C ILE A 13 1.07 16.28 -2.89
N ALA A 14 1.39 17.26 -2.05
CA ALA A 14 1.76 17.03 -0.66
C ALA A 14 0.64 16.36 0.15
N SER A 15 -0.61 16.81 -0.06
CA SER A 15 -1.80 16.19 0.55
C SER A 15 -2.01 14.76 0.07
N GLU A 16 -1.88 14.50 -1.23
CA GLU A 16 -1.99 13.16 -1.80
C GLU A 16 -0.87 12.23 -1.30
N PHE A 17 0.36 12.73 -1.17
CA PHE A 17 1.49 11.99 -0.64
C PHE A 17 1.31 11.64 0.85
N LEU A 18 0.81 12.59 1.65
CA LEU A 18 0.47 12.35 3.05
C LEU A 18 -0.60 11.27 3.18
N LYS A 19 -1.67 11.37 2.37
CA LYS A 19 -2.72 10.35 2.33
C LYS A 19 -2.16 8.98 1.93
N LEU A 20 -1.33 8.92 0.89
CA LEU A 20 -0.72 7.69 0.42
C LEU A 20 0.16 7.05 1.51
N THR A 21 0.90 7.86 2.26
CA THR A 21 1.73 7.42 3.39
C THR A 21 0.87 6.82 4.49
N ASN A 22 -0.25 7.46 4.83
CA ASN A 22 -1.20 6.95 5.82
C ASN A 22 -1.85 5.65 5.38
N ASP A 23 -2.31 5.58 4.12
CA ASP A 23 -2.91 4.39 3.53
C ASP A 23 -1.90 3.23 3.52
N PHE A 24 -0.64 3.50 3.16
CA PHE A 24 0.42 2.49 3.15
C PHE A 24 0.79 2.03 4.56
N ALA A 25 0.82 2.93 5.53
CA ALA A 25 1.08 2.58 6.93
C ALA A 25 0.01 1.62 7.48
N ALA A 26 -1.27 1.92 7.24
CA ALA A 26 -2.37 1.02 7.62
C ALA A 26 -2.25 -0.36 6.95
N PHE A 27 -2.01 -0.37 5.64
CA PHE A 27 -1.80 -1.60 4.90
C PHE A 27 -0.60 -2.43 5.40
N SER A 28 0.51 -1.76 5.74
CA SER A 28 1.71 -2.43 6.24
C SER A 28 1.47 -3.09 7.60
N ALA A 29 0.61 -2.51 8.44
CA ALA A 29 0.19 -3.12 9.71
C ALA A 29 -0.66 -4.38 9.47
N ASP A 30 -1.58 -4.34 8.50
CA ASP A 30 -2.38 -5.51 8.12
C ASP A 30 -1.49 -6.65 7.57
N CYS A 31 -0.47 -6.31 6.78
CA CYS A 31 0.54 -7.28 6.30
C CYS A 31 1.29 -7.94 7.46
N ALA A 32 1.77 -7.13 8.42
CA ALA A 32 2.50 -7.63 9.58
C ALA A 32 1.63 -8.59 10.41
N PHE A 33 0.38 -8.21 10.69
CA PHE A 33 -0.57 -9.06 11.40
C PHE A 33 -0.81 -10.39 10.68
N LEU A 34 -0.99 -10.39 9.35
CA LEU A 34 -1.16 -11.63 8.58
C LEU A 34 0.08 -12.53 8.63
N CYS A 35 1.28 -11.96 8.54
CA CYS A 35 2.53 -12.72 8.67
C CYS A 35 2.68 -13.35 10.06
N GLU A 36 2.32 -12.63 11.12
CA GLU A 36 2.31 -13.15 12.49
C GLU A 36 1.29 -14.27 12.65
N ALA A 37 0.07 -14.07 12.14
CA ALA A 37 -0.97 -15.09 12.18
C ALA A 37 -0.55 -16.37 11.45
N PHE A 38 0.05 -16.27 10.26
CA PHE A 38 0.53 -17.44 9.53
C PHE A 38 1.69 -18.14 10.23
N THR A 39 2.58 -17.38 10.87
CA THR A 39 3.68 -17.94 11.68
C THR A 39 3.14 -18.72 12.87
N ALA A 40 2.15 -18.17 13.59
CA ALA A 40 1.50 -18.84 14.72
C ALA A 40 0.81 -20.14 14.28
N ILE A 41 0.04 -20.09 13.18
CA ILE A 41 -0.65 -21.27 12.64
C ILE A 41 0.35 -22.36 12.22
N ALA A 42 1.43 -21.99 11.52
CA ALA A 42 2.45 -22.94 11.06
C ALA A 42 3.28 -23.54 12.22
N GLY A 43 3.38 -22.83 13.36
CA GLY A 43 4.03 -23.34 14.57
C GLY A 43 3.17 -24.31 15.38
N GLU A 44 1.83 -24.22 15.26
CA GLU A 44 0.88 -25.02 16.04
C GLU A 44 0.25 -26.19 15.26
N GLN A 45 0.24 -26.17 13.93
CA GLN A 45 -0.40 -27.22 13.11
C GLN A 45 0.58 -27.89 12.15
N GLU A 46 0.71 -29.22 12.27
CA GLU A 46 1.48 -30.08 11.35
C GLU A 46 0.83 -30.21 9.96
N ASP A 47 -0.50 -30.02 9.85
CA ASP A 47 -1.25 -30.03 8.59
C ASP A 47 -2.22 -28.84 8.51
N LEU A 48 -1.95 -27.91 7.60
CA LEU A 48 -2.85 -26.79 7.31
C LEU A 48 -4.11 -27.31 6.60
N ASN A 49 -5.26 -27.26 7.28
CA ASN A 49 -6.51 -27.67 6.63
C ASN A 49 -6.86 -26.79 5.41
N GLU A 50 -7.74 -27.29 4.54
CA GLU A 50 -8.08 -26.65 3.27
C GLU A 50 -8.68 -25.24 3.43
N PHE A 51 -9.44 -25.01 4.51
CA PHE A 51 -10.04 -23.70 4.81
C PHE A 51 -8.97 -22.66 5.15
N THR A 52 -8.00 -23.04 5.99
CA THR A 52 -6.85 -22.19 6.33
C THR A 52 -5.99 -21.91 5.10
N SER A 53 -5.72 -22.93 4.29
CA SER A 53 -4.99 -22.80 3.02
C SER A 53 -5.68 -21.85 2.04
N TYR A 54 -7.01 -21.93 1.92
CA TYR A 54 -7.80 -20.99 1.12
C TYR A 54 -7.68 -19.55 1.65
N GLY A 55 -7.79 -19.37 2.97
CA GLY A 55 -7.61 -18.07 3.63
C GLY A 55 -6.25 -17.46 3.31
N ILE A 56 -5.17 -18.22 3.49
CA ILE A 56 -3.79 -17.80 3.17
C ILE A 56 -3.70 -17.31 1.73
N ARG A 57 -4.23 -18.09 0.78
CA ARG A 57 -4.16 -17.76 -0.65
C ARG A 57 -4.94 -16.48 -0.96
N ARG A 58 -6.16 -16.35 -0.43
CA ARG A 58 -7.01 -15.17 -0.63
C ARG A 58 -6.35 -13.90 -0.12
N TYR A 59 -5.85 -13.92 1.11
CA TYR A 59 -5.20 -12.76 1.71
C TYR A 59 -3.88 -12.43 1.00
N SER A 60 -3.06 -13.44 0.67
CA SER A 60 -1.82 -13.21 -0.09
C SER A 60 -2.06 -12.54 -1.45
N ASN A 61 -3.13 -12.94 -2.17
CA ASN A 61 -3.51 -12.29 -3.41
C ASN A 61 -3.96 -10.84 -3.19
N SER A 62 -4.79 -10.59 -2.16
CA SER A 62 -5.24 -9.24 -1.81
C SER A 62 -4.05 -8.33 -1.47
N LEU A 63 -3.10 -8.82 -0.68
CA LEU A 63 -1.89 -8.08 -0.32
C LEU A 63 -1.07 -7.73 -1.58
N LYS A 64 -0.88 -8.71 -2.48
CA LYS A 64 -0.17 -8.49 -3.75
C LYS A 64 -0.83 -7.38 -4.59
N GLU A 65 -2.15 -7.44 -4.77
CA GLU A 65 -2.88 -6.43 -5.54
C GLU A 65 -2.75 -5.04 -4.93
N GLN A 66 -2.79 -4.95 -3.60
CA GLN A 66 -2.69 -3.68 -2.89
C GLN A 66 -1.27 -3.09 -2.94
N VAL A 67 -0.22 -3.92 -2.86
CA VAL A 67 1.18 -3.50 -3.10
C VAL A 67 1.35 -2.91 -4.50
N ILE A 68 0.84 -3.59 -5.53
CA ILE A 68 0.91 -3.11 -6.93
C ILE A 68 0.18 -1.76 -7.06
N ALA A 69 -0.97 -1.60 -6.40
CA ALA A 69 -1.71 -0.34 -6.42
C ALA A 69 -0.95 0.81 -5.73
N PHE A 70 -0.29 0.55 -4.59
CA PHE A 70 0.56 1.54 -3.92
C PHE A 70 1.73 1.94 -4.80
N ASP A 71 2.44 0.97 -5.39
CA ASP A 71 3.55 1.22 -6.29
C ASP A 71 3.14 2.09 -7.48
N GLY A 72 1.99 1.79 -8.10
CA GLY A 72 1.43 2.58 -9.19
C GLY A 72 1.13 4.03 -8.77
N LYS A 73 0.54 4.24 -7.59
CA LYS A 73 0.25 5.59 -7.06
C LYS A 73 1.53 6.37 -6.75
N ILE A 74 2.56 5.72 -6.22
CA ILE A 74 3.87 6.35 -5.97
C ILE A 74 4.47 6.84 -7.29
N HIS A 75 4.52 5.98 -8.31
CA HIS A 75 5.07 6.35 -9.62
C HIS A 75 4.29 7.49 -10.29
N GLN A 76 2.96 7.51 -10.16
CA GLN A 76 2.12 8.61 -10.65
C GLN A 76 2.44 9.93 -9.95
N LEU A 77 2.55 9.94 -8.62
CA LEU A 77 2.92 11.14 -7.87
C LEU A 77 4.33 11.62 -8.22
N GLN A 78 5.30 10.71 -8.32
CA GLN A 78 6.67 11.06 -8.72
C GLN A 78 6.75 11.67 -10.13
N THR A 79 5.91 11.19 -11.05
CA THR A 79 5.82 11.74 -12.42
C THR A 79 5.30 13.16 -12.39
N ARG A 80 4.17 13.39 -11.70
CA ARG A 80 3.58 14.73 -11.52
C ARG A 80 4.53 15.72 -10.83
N MET A 81 5.25 15.27 -9.79
CA MET A 81 6.26 16.10 -9.12
C MET A 81 7.38 16.53 -10.07
N ARG A 82 7.81 15.65 -10.96
CA ARG A 82 8.87 15.96 -11.93
C ARG A 82 8.38 16.95 -12.99
N GLU A 83 7.14 16.81 -13.44
CA GLU A 83 6.50 17.71 -14.40
C GLU A 83 6.37 19.14 -13.85
N GLN A 84 6.20 19.32 -12.54
CA GLN A 84 6.17 20.65 -11.90
C GLN A 84 7.55 21.29 -11.71
N LEU A 85 8.63 20.50 -11.67
CA LEU A 85 10.00 20.97 -11.49
C LEU A 85 10.71 21.31 -12.82
N THR A 86 10.04 21.12 -13.97
CA THR A 86 10.60 21.31 -15.32
C THR A 86 9.95 22.49 -16.02
#